data_AF-A0A8S0FZA4-F1
#
_entry.id   AF-A0A8S0FZA4-F1
#
_cell.length_a   1.000
_cell.length_b   1.000
_cell.length_c   1.000
_cell.angle_alpha   90.00
_cell.angle_beta   90.00
_cell.angle_gamma   90.00
#
_symmetry.space_group_name_H-M   'P 1'
#
loop_
_entity.id
_entity.type
_entity.pdbx_description
1 polymer ?
#
loop_
_entity_poly.entity_id
_entity_poly.type
_entity_poly.pdbx_seq_one_letter_code
_entity_poly.pdbx_strand_id
1 'polypeptide(L)'
;MQRLSLFRALLIFGILQGASNAGYWLLSITDKHLYSMGAAVFFENLCGGMGTSAFVALLMTLCNKSFSATQFALLSALSAVGRVYVGPVAGWFVEAHGWSTFYLFSVAAAVPGLILLLVCRQTLEYTRVNDNFISRTEYPAGYAFAMWTLAAGISN
;
A
#
# COMPACT_ATOMS: atom_id res chain seq x y z
N MET A 1 20.37 8.63 -12.08
CA MET A 1 20.20 7.15 -12.18
C MET A 1 19.42 6.52 -11.02
N GLN A 2 19.17 7.19 -9.89
CA GLN A 2 18.36 6.65 -8.75
C GLN A 2 16.82 6.66 -8.96
N ARG A 3 16.31 7.10 -10.10
CA ARG A 3 14.94 7.64 -10.20
C ARG A 3 13.86 6.65 -10.69
N LEU A 4 14.25 5.65 -11.49
CA LEU A 4 13.39 4.48 -11.76
C LEU A 4 13.32 3.50 -10.56
N SER A 5 14.20 3.67 -9.55
CA SER A 5 14.33 2.66 -8.50
C SER A 5 13.15 2.65 -7.53
N LEU A 6 12.50 3.78 -7.24
CA LEU A 6 11.37 3.80 -6.30
C LEU A 6 10.18 2.99 -6.84
N PHE A 7 9.78 3.28 -8.08
CA PHE A 7 8.66 2.58 -8.70
C PHE A 7 8.97 1.10 -8.95
N ARG A 8 10.17 0.80 -9.46
CA ARG A 8 10.63 -0.59 -9.61
C ARG A 8 10.73 -1.30 -8.27
N ALA A 9 11.19 -0.64 -7.21
CA ALA A 9 11.27 -1.20 -5.87
C ALA A 9 9.88 -1.48 -5.31
N LEU A 10 8.93 -0.55 -5.39
CA LEU A 10 7.54 -0.76 -4.99
C LEU A 10 6.91 -1.97 -5.71
N LEU A 11 7.14 -2.09 -7.01
CA LEU A 11 6.60 -3.18 -7.81
C LEU A 11 7.27 -4.52 -7.49
N ILE A 12 8.60 -4.55 -7.38
CA ILE A 12 9.37 -5.74 -6.99
C ILE A 12 8.98 -6.20 -5.58
N PHE A 13 8.87 -5.27 -4.62
CA PHE A 13 8.48 -5.59 -3.24
C PHE A 13 7.02 -6.03 -3.15
N GLY A 14 6.10 -5.42 -3.90
CA GLY A 14 4.71 -5.87 -3.95
C GLY A 14 4.56 -7.28 -4.54
N ILE A 15 5.32 -7.60 -5.60
CA ILE A 15 5.37 -8.95 -6.17
C ILE A 15 6.00 -9.94 -5.18
N LEU A 16 7.10 -9.57 -4.52
CA LEU A 16 7.76 -10.39 -3.50
C LEU A 16 6.85 -10.65 -2.29
N GLN A 17 6.06 -9.66 -1.87
CA GLN A 17 5.07 -9.81 -0.80
C GLN A 17 3.97 -10.80 -1.21
N GLY A 18 3.47 -10.69 -2.46
CA GLY A 18 2.51 -11.66 -3.01
C GLY A 18 3.10 -13.07 -3.13
N ALA A 19 4.35 -13.19 -3.57
CA ALA A 19 5.07 -14.45 -3.65
C ALA A 19 5.29 -15.08 -2.26
N SER A 20 5.55 -14.26 -1.23
CA SER A 20 5.65 -14.72 0.16
C SER A 20 4.32 -15.33 0.64
N ASN A 21 3.19 -14.68 0.34
CA ASN A 21 1.87 -15.21 0.68
C ASN A 21 1.54 -16.50 -0.10
N ALA A 22 1.98 -16.62 -1.36
CA ALA A 22 1.88 -17.87 -2.12
C ALA A 22 2.77 -18.98 -1.53
N GLY A 23 3.94 -18.62 -0.99
CA GLY A 23 4.81 -19.55 -0.25
C GLY A 23 4.15 -20.09 1.01
N TYR A 24 3.44 -19.25 1.76
CA TYR A 24 2.64 -19.70 2.91
C TYR A 24 1.45 -20.58 2.51
N TRP A 25 0.81 -20.31 1.37
CA TRP A 25 -0.20 -21.22 0.82
C TRP A 25 0.38 -22.61 0.54
N LEU A 26 1.56 -22.67 -0.09
CA LEU A 26 2.26 -23.94 -0.35
C LEU A 26 2.65 -24.66 0.95
N LEU A 27 3.05 -23.88 1.97
CA LEU A 27 3.42 -24.38 3.30
C LEU A 27 2.21 -24.86 4.12
N SER A 28 1.01 -24.35 3.83
CA SER A 28 -0.24 -24.83 4.42
C SER A 28 -0.64 -26.22 3.88
N ILE A 29 -0.10 -26.64 2.75
CA ILE A 29 -0.43 -27.91 2.08
C ILE A 29 0.70 -28.95 2.28
N THR A 30 1.93 -28.50 2.51
CA THR A 30 3.12 -29.35 2.72
C THR A 30 3.32 -29.67 4.21
N ASP A 31 3.95 -30.81 4.52
CA ASP A 31 4.28 -31.21 5.89
C ASP A 31 5.11 -30.17 6.66
N LYS A 32 4.78 -30.02 7.95
CA LYS A 32 5.31 -28.98 8.84
C LYS A 32 6.80 -29.17 9.12
N HIS A 33 7.65 -28.50 8.33
CA HIS A 33 9.07 -28.35 8.62
C HIS A 33 9.39 -26.98 9.24
N LEU A 34 10.07 -26.99 10.40
CA LEU A 34 10.42 -25.78 11.16
C LEU A 34 11.32 -24.83 10.36
N TYR A 35 12.24 -25.39 9.56
CA TYR A 35 13.18 -24.62 8.73
C TYR A 35 12.50 -23.87 7.58
N SER A 36 11.54 -24.50 6.89
CA SER A 36 10.77 -23.84 5.82
C SER A 36 9.88 -22.73 6.36
N MET A 37 9.32 -22.92 7.56
CA MET A 37 8.52 -21.89 8.22
C MET A 37 9.38 -20.70 8.65
N GLY A 38 10.55 -20.95 9.24
CA GLY A 38 11.49 -19.88 9.62
C GLY A 38 12.01 -19.09 8.42
N ALA A 39 12.32 -19.75 7.30
CA ALA A 39 12.74 -19.09 6.06
C ALA A 39 11.62 -18.21 5.47
N ALA A 40 10.37 -18.69 5.46
CA ALA A 40 9.22 -17.93 4.97
C ALA A 40 8.97 -16.67 5.83
N VAL A 41 8.97 -16.81 7.16
CA VAL A 41 8.80 -15.68 8.10
C VAL A 41 9.92 -14.66 7.94
N PHE A 42 11.18 -15.11 7.82
CA PHE A 42 12.30 -14.20 7.60
C PHE A 42 12.14 -13.41 6.30
N PHE A 43 11.78 -14.10 5.22
CA PHE A 43 11.59 -13.47 3.92
C PHE A 43 10.41 -12.48 3.90
N GLU A 44 9.31 -12.84 4.56
CA GLU A 44 8.14 -11.98 4.73
C GLU A 44 8.47 -10.73 5.54
N ASN A 45 9.20 -10.85 6.66
CA ASN A 45 9.63 -9.70 7.46
C ASN A 45 10.57 -8.78 6.67
N LEU A 46 11.50 -9.36 5.89
CA LEU A 46 12.40 -8.60 5.03
C LEU A 46 11.60 -7.82 3.97
N CYS A 47 10.68 -8.49 3.27
CA CYS A 47 9.82 -7.87 2.27
C CYS A 47 8.89 -6.82 2.88
N GLY A 48 8.31 -7.08 4.05
CA GLY A 48 7.41 -6.17 4.76
C GLY A 48 8.12 -4.88 5.19
N GLY A 49 9.35 -4.98 5.69
CA GLY A 49 10.18 -3.82 6.04
C GLY A 49 10.53 -2.95 4.82
N MET A 50 10.93 -3.61 3.71
CA MET A 50 11.22 -2.91 2.45
C MET A 50 9.98 -2.28 1.82
N GLY A 51 8.84 -2.98 1.84
CA GLY A 51 7.55 -2.48 1.35
C GLY A 51 7.07 -1.25 2.11
N THR A 52 7.19 -1.26 3.44
CA THR A 52 6.83 -0.10 4.28
C THR A 52 7.70 1.10 3.97
N SER A 53 9.02 0.90 3.82
CA SER A 53 9.96 1.98 3.49
C SER A 53 9.67 2.59 2.11
N ALA A 54 9.41 1.74 1.12
CA ALA A 54 9.04 2.17 -0.23
C ALA A 54 7.70 2.91 -0.24
N PHE A 55 6.73 2.47 0.57
CA PHE A 55 5.44 3.12 0.73
C PHE A 55 5.56 4.52 1.38
N VAL A 56 6.36 4.67 2.44
CA VAL A 56 6.61 5.99 3.05
C VAL A 56 7.26 6.94 2.04
N ALA A 57 8.22 6.46 1.25
CA ALA A 57 8.84 7.25 0.19
C ALA A 57 7.85 7.65 -0.92
N LEU A 58 6.85 6.80 -1.22
CA LEU A 58 5.73 7.13 -2.11
C LEU A 58 4.86 8.26 -1.52
N LEU A 59 4.49 8.15 -0.25
CA LEU A 59 3.70 9.19 0.42
C LEU A 59 4.43 10.54 0.40
N MET A 60 5.74 10.54 0.67
CA MET A 60 6.57 11.73 0.61
C MET A 60 6.64 12.35 -0.78
N THR A 61 6.59 11.54 -1.86
CA THR A 61 6.54 12.06 -3.24
C THR A 61 5.18 12.62 -3.63
N LEU A 62 4.11 12.24 -2.92
CA LEU A 62 2.76 12.78 -3.10
C LEU A 62 2.48 14.04 -2.27
N CYS A 63 3.35 14.37 -1.30
CA CYS A 63 3.20 15.55 -0.46
C CYS A 63 3.86 16.77 -1.12
N ASN A 64 3.15 17.91 -1.13
CA ASN A 64 3.70 19.17 -1.60
C ASN A 64 4.60 19.80 -0.52
N LYS A 65 5.76 20.35 -0.90
CA LYS A 65 6.73 20.99 0.02
C LYS A 65 6.13 22.10 0.89
N SER A 66 5.07 22.77 0.44
CA SER A 66 4.44 23.89 1.18
C SER A 66 3.54 23.46 2.34
N PHE A 67 2.96 22.25 2.32
CA PHE A 67 2.05 21.73 3.37
C PHE A 67 2.35 20.26 3.71
N SER A 68 3.63 19.88 3.59
CA SER A 68 4.06 18.47 3.57
C SER A 68 3.72 17.71 4.85
N ALA A 69 3.80 18.36 6.02
CA ALA A 69 3.53 17.73 7.31
C ALA A 69 2.08 17.25 7.43
N THR A 70 1.12 18.11 7.08
CA THR A 70 -0.31 17.81 7.22
C THR A 70 -0.78 16.78 6.19
N GLN A 71 -0.32 16.90 4.94
CA GLN A 71 -0.64 15.94 3.88
C GLN A 71 -0.06 14.56 4.17
N PHE A 72 1.18 14.50 4.65
CA PHE A 72 1.80 13.24 5.05
C PHE A 72 1.05 12.59 6.21
N ALA A 73 0.67 13.37 7.22
CA ALA A 73 -0.10 12.88 8.35
C ALA A 73 -1.46 12.31 7.91
N LEU A 74 -2.20 13.02 7.04
CA LEU A 74 -3.48 12.56 6.51
C LEU A 74 -3.35 11.28 5.67
N LEU A 75 -2.36 11.22 4.78
CA LEU A 75 -2.12 10.04 3.93
C LEU A 75 -1.66 8.83 4.77
N SER A 76 -0.81 9.07 5.77
CA SER A 76 -0.36 8.03 6.70
C SER A 76 -1.51 7.52 7.57
N ALA A 77 -2.36 8.42 8.08
CA ALA A 77 -3.56 8.06 8.82
C ALA A 77 -4.53 7.22 7.98
N LEU A 78 -4.77 7.62 6.72
CA LEU A 78 -5.61 6.86 5.79
C LEU A 78 -5.05 5.45 5.53
N SER A 79 -3.74 5.32 5.36
CA SER A 79 -3.09 4.01 5.23
C SER A 79 -3.20 3.16 6.51
N ALA A 80 -3.07 3.77 7.67
CA ALA A 80 -3.21 3.10 8.95
C ALA A 80 -4.64 2.57 9.16
N VAL A 81 -5.65 3.37 8.82
CA VAL A 81 -7.06 2.98 8.84
C VAL A 81 -7.27 1.70 8.03
N GLY A 82 -6.82 1.66 6.77
CA GLY A 82 -6.95 0.45 5.94
C GLY A 82 -6.35 -0.80 6.60
N ARG A 83 -5.15 -0.69 7.17
CA ARG A 83 -4.49 -1.81 7.86
C ARG A 83 -5.23 -2.25 9.12
N VAL A 84 -5.76 -1.31 9.91
CA VAL A 84 -6.47 -1.59 11.16
C VAL A 84 -7.79 -2.35 10.92
N TYR A 85 -8.53 -2.02 9.87
CA TYR A 85 -9.77 -2.72 9.56
C TYR A 85 -9.56 -4.07 8.87
N VAL A 86 -8.53 -4.20 8.03
CA VAL A 86 -8.23 -5.45 7.33
C VAL A 86 -7.77 -6.54 8.29
N GLY A 87 -7.08 -6.21 9.39
CA GLY A 87 -6.59 -7.19 10.38
C GLY A 87 -7.70 -8.04 11.02
N PRO A 88 -8.72 -7.46 11.67
CA PRO A 88 -9.83 -8.22 12.26
C PRO A 88 -10.65 -8.99 11.23
N VAL A 89 -10.88 -8.39 10.05
CA VAL A 89 -11.60 -9.05 8.93
C VAL A 89 -10.84 -10.29 8.46
N ALA A 90 -9.51 -10.21 8.37
CA ALA A 90 -8.65 -11.35 8.06
C ALA A 90 -8.78 -12.46 9.11
N GLY A 91 -8.79 -12.11 10.41
CA GLY A 91 -8.94 -13.08 11.50
C GLY A 91 -10.25 -13.87 11.43
N TRP A 92 -11.37 -13.17 11.28
CA TRP A 92 -12.68 -13.81 11.14
C TRP A 92 -12.77 -14.67 9.87
N PHE A 93 -12.17 -14.21 8.77
CA PHE A 93 -12.17 -14.94 7.51
C PHE A 93 -11.35 -16.24 7.59
N VAL A 94 -10.19 -16.22 8.26
CA VAL A 94 -9.36 -17.40 8.50
C VAL A 94 -10.09 -18.43 9.37
N GLU A 95 -10.82 -17.97 10.40
CA GLU A 95 -11.58 -18.85 11.29
C GLU A 95 -12.71 -19.59 10.55
N ALA A 96 -13.34 -18.92 9.57
CA ALA A 96 -14.43 -19.50 8.79
C ALA A 96 -13.98 -20.34 7.56
N HIS A 97 -12.92 -19.93 6.85
CA HIS A 97 -12.52 -20.52 5.54
C HIS A 97 -11.15 -21.19 5.54
N GLY A 98 -10.46 -21.19 6.69
CA GLY A 98 -9.14 -21.77 6.86
C GLY A 98 -8.00 -20.94 6.27
N TRP A 99 -6.77 -21.29 6.68
CA TRP A 99 -5.54 -20.58 6.30
C TRP A 99 -5.26 -20.62 4.79
N SER A 100 -5.55 -21.74 4.11
CA SER A 100 -5.28 -21.90 2.68
C SER A 100 -6.05 -20.90 1.81
N THR A 101 -7.37 -20.78 2.03
CA THR A 101 -8.23 -19.84 1.30
C THR A 101 -7.84 -18.38 1.57
N PHE A 102 -7.43 -18.07 2.79
CA PHE A 102 -6.97 -16.73 3.17
C PHE A 102 -5.71 -16.30 2.42
N TYR A 103 -4.70 -17.17 2.34
CA TYR A 103 -3.48 -16.85 1.58
C TYR A 103 -3.78 -16.66 0.09
N LEU A 104 -4.64 -17.50 -0.49
CA LEU A 104 -5.04 -17.39 -1.89
C LEU A 104 -5.84 -16.10 -2.16
N PHE A 105 -6.75 -15.74 -1.26
CA PHE A 105 -7.48 -14.47 -1.30
C PHE A 105 -6.53 -13.27 -1.16
N SER A 106 -5.54 -13.34 -0.28
CA SER A 106 -4.55 -12.28 -0.08
C SER A 106 -3.67 -12.07 -1.33
N VAL A 107 -3.24 -13.16 -1.99
CA VAL A 107 -2.53 -13.09 -3.26
C VAL A 107 -3.41 -12.46 -4.34
N ALA A 108 -4.67 -12.88 -4.43
CA ALA A 108 -5.63 -12.30 -5.38
C ALA A 108 -5.88 -10.81 -5.10
N ALA A 109 -5.96 -10.39 -3.83
CA ALA A 109 -6.13 -9.00 -3.42
C ALA A 109 -4.88 -8.14 -3.66
N ALA A 110 -3.69 -8.74 -3.74
CA ALA A 110 -2.45 -8.04 -4.10
C ALA A 110 -2.41 -7.65 -5.59
N VAL A 111 -3.03 -8.45 -6.47
CA VAL A 111 -3.07 -8.22 -7.93
C VAL A 111 -3.67 -6.85 -8.31
N PRO A 112 -4.88 -6.46 -7.86
CA PRO A 112 -5.42 -5.14 -8.19
C PRO A 112 -4.56 -4.01 -7.64
N GLY A 113 -3.91 -4.19 -6.47
CA GLY A 113 -2.96 -3.22 -5.93
C GLY A 113 -1.74 -3.00 -6.84
N LEU A 114 -1.17 -4.09 -7.38
CA LEU A 114 -0.07 -4.04 -8.33
C LEU A 114 -0.47 -3.42 -9.68
N ILE A 115 -1.67 -3.74 -10.17
CA ILE A 115 -2.22 -3.14 -11.40
C ILE A 115 -2.42 -1.64 -11.22
N LEU A 116 -2.99 -1.22 -10.10
CA LEU A 116 -3.22 0.19 -9.82
C LEU A 116 -1.90 0.95 -9.71
N LEU A 117 -0.87 0.33 -9.11
CA LEU A 117 0.49 0.87 -9.10
C LEU A 117 1.04 1.03 -10.52
N LEU A 118 0.89 0.03 -11.39
CA LEU A 118 1.26 0.09 -12.81
C LEU A 118 0.59 1.24 -13.57
N VAL A 119 -0.70 1.48 -13.33
CA VAL A 119 -1.44 2.60 -13.94
C VAL A 119 -0.95 3.95 -13.39
N CYS A 120 -0.77 4.05 -12.07
CA CYS A 120 -0.29 5.27 -11.42
C CYS A 120 1.17 5.61 -11.75
N ARG A 121 1.92 4.69 -12.35
CA ARG A 121 3.31 4.88 -12.80
C ARG A 121 3.49 6.18 -13.58
N GLN A 122 2.64 6.41 -14.58
CA GLN A 122 2.79 7.54 -15.50
C GLN A 122 2.53 8.87 -14.79
N THR A 123 1.58 8.90 -13.85
CA THR A 123 1.25 10.10 -13.06
C THR A 123 2.35 10.43 -12.04
N LEU A 124 2.92 9.41 -11.38
CA LEU A 124 4.01 9.60 -10.41
C LEU A 124 5.31 10.10 -11.06
N GLU A 125 5.65 9.57 -12.24
CA GLU A 125 6.80 10.03 -13.02
C GLU A 125 6.62 11.50 -13.44
N TYR A 126 5.41 11.91 -13.83
CA TYR A 126 5.11 13.29 -14.22
C TYR A 126 5.27 14.29 -13.07
N THR A 127 4.65 14.03 -11.92
CA THR A 127 4.70 14.92 -10.74
C THR A 127 6.14 15.07 -10.20
N ARG A 128 6.96 14.01 -10.30
CA ARG A 128 8.35 14.00 -9.82
C ARG A 128 9.35 14.65 -10.79
N VAL A 129 9.06 14.67 -12.10
CA VAL A 129 9.92 15.34 -13.11
C VAL A 129 9.68 16.84 -13.14
N ASN A 130 8.42 17.29 -12.99
CA ASN A 130 8.10 18.71 -13.14
C ASN A 130 8.09 19.50 -11.81
N ASP A 131 8.27 18.86 -10.63
CA ASP A 131 8.03 19.42 -9.27
C ASP A 131 6.70 20.21 -9.19
N ASN A 132 5.80 19.93 -10.14
CA ASN A 132 4.51 20.58 -10.34
C ASN A 132 3.50 19.44 -10.42
N PHE A 133 2.53 19.49 -9.51
CA PHE A 133 1.32 18.70 -9.68
C PHE A 133 0.65 19.16 -10.98
N ILE A 134 0.15 18.24 -11.80
CA ILE A 134 -0.81 18.60 -12.85
C ILE A 134 -1.93 19.34 -12.12
N SER A 135 -2.07 20.65 -12.38
CA SER A 135 -3.17 21.43 -11.83
C SER A 135 -4.45 20.77 -12.33
N ARG A 136 -5.07 19.92 -11.50
CA ARG A 136 -6.31 19.24 -11.84
C ARG A 136 -7.44 20.25 -11.65
N THR A 137 -7.56 21.18 -12.59
CA THR A 137 -8.63 22.19 -12.66
C THR A 137 -9.98 21.60 -13.09
N GLU A 138 -10.08 20.29 -13.28
CA GLU A 138 -11.26 19.61 -13.83
C GLU A 138 -12.41 19.41 -12.80
N TYR A 139 -12.20 19.59 -11.49
CA TYR A 139 -13.26 19.38 -10.47
C TYR A 139 -13.38 20.54 -9.44
N PRO A 140 -13.82 21.74 -9.86
CA PRO A 140 -14.03 22.89 -8.97
C PRO A 140 -15.11 22.63 -7.89
N ALA A 141 -16.14 21.84 -8.20
CA ALA A 141 -17.23 21.55 -7.26
C ALA A 141 -16.80 20.69 -6.06
N GLY A 142 -15.88 19.74 -6.26
CA GLY A 142 -15.40 18.84 -5.20
C GLY A 142 -14.53 19.55 -4.17
N TYR A 143 -13.69 20.49 -4.61
CA TYR A 143 -12.87 21.32 -3.73
C TYR A 143 -13.70 22.29 -2.89
N ALA A 144 -14.76 22.88 -3.47
CA ALA A 144 -15.67 23.75 -2.74
C ALA A 144 -16.43 22.99 -1.64
N PHE A 145 -16.88 21.77 -1.92
CA PHE A 145 -17.54 20.93 -0.93
C PHE A 145 -16.59 20.51 0.20
N ALA A 146 -15.36 20.12 -0.12
CA ALA A 146 -14.35 19.75 0.88
C ALA A 146 -13.92 20.93 1.77
N MET A 147 -13.81 22.15 1.22
CA MET A 147 -13.54 23.33 2.04
C MET A 147 -14.72 23.70 2.95
N TRP A 148 -15.96 23.51 2.46
CA TRP A 148 -17.15 23.77 3.27
C TRP A 148 -17.28 22.80 4.45
N THR A 149 -17.03 21.50 4.23
CA THR A 149 -17.08 20.51 5.33
C THR A 149 -15.98 20.72 6.37
N LEU A 150 -14.78 21.15 5.95
CA LEU A 150 -13.70 21.50 6.88
C LEU A 150 -14.01 22.76 7.69
N ALA A 151 -14.61 23.78 7.09
CA ALA A 151 -15.02 24.99 7.80
C ALA A 151 -16.14 24.73 8.81
N ALA A 152 -17.10 23.88 8.47
CA ALA A 152 -18.19 23.48 9.38
C ALA A 152 -17.71 22.63 10.57
N GLY A 153 -16.62 21.88 10.41
CA GLY A 153 -16.03 21.07 11.48
C GLY A 153 -15.20 21.83 12.51
N ILE A 154 -14.81 23.09 12.24
CA ILE A 154 -14.05 23.95 13.17
C ILE A 154 -14.98 24.85 14.00
N SER A 155 -16.25 24.97 13.61
CA SER A 155 -17.25 25.80 14.28
C SER A 155 -18.11 25.09 15.33
N ASN A 156 -17.76 23.87 15.74
CA ASN A 156 -18.46 23.09 16.78
C ASN A 156 -17.45 22.45 17.73
#